data_AF-A0A1W2HC61-F1
#
_entry.id   AF-A0A1W2HC61-F1
#
_cell.length_a   1.000
_cell.length_b   1.000
_cell.length_c   1.000
_cell.angle_alpha   90.00
_cell.angle_beta   90.00
_cell.angle_gamma   90.00
#
_symmetry.space_group_name_H-M   'P 1'
#
loop_
_entity.id
_entity.type
_entity.pdbx_description
1 polymer ?
#
loop_
_entity_poly.entity_id
_entity_poly.type
_entity_poly.pdbx_seq_one_letter_code
_entity_poly.pdbx_strand_id
1 'polypeptide(L)'
;MKSIEEKINDLKIRFRTASKEELGKIDIEMEHLAVENPEAFSKAMLEAARQTVINTEELRIKEKLDKILPIVSVSYLAKTYFGKTPQWFYQRLNGNIVNGKEARFTDQEIKVISKALNDIGDKLIKSSQLIA
;
A
#
# COMPACT_ATOMS: atom_id res chain seq x y z
N MET A 1 6.54 -26.75 10.74
CA MET A 1 6.07 -26.01 11.93
C MET A 1 6.01 -24.54 11.53
N LYS A 2 4.92 -23.81 11.81
CA LYS A 2 4.82 -22.39 11.42
C LYS A 2 5.84 -21.54 12.18
N SER A 3 6.47 -20.59 11.50
CA SER A 3 7.37 -19.59 12.11
C SER A 3 6.59 -18.66 13.06
N ILE A 4 7.26 -18.06 14.05
CA ILE A 4 6.67 -17.03 14.93
C ILE A 4 6.12 -15.86 14.11
N GLU A 5 6.81 -15.48 13.02
CA GLU A 5 6.35 -14.43 12.10
C GLU A 5 5.03 -14.79 11.41
N GLU A 6 4.87 -16.04 10.96
CA GLU A 6 3.64 -16.54 10.33
C GLU A 6 2.48 -16.58 11.32
N LYS A 7 2.74 -16.95 12.58
CA LYS A 7 1.74 -16.97 13.66
C LYS A 7 1.26 -15.54 14.00
N ILE A 8 2.18 -14.58 14.11
CA ILE A 8 1.83 -13.17 14.40
C ILE A 8 1.04 -12.54 13.25
N ASN A 9 1.38 -12.84 11.99
CA ASN A 9 0.62 -12.33 10.86
C ASN A 9 -0.81 -12.92 10.78
N ASP A 10 -0.97 -14.20 11.12
CA ASP A 10 -2.28 -14.86 11.22
C ASP A 10 -3.14 -14.24 12.33
N LEU A 11 -2.55 -14.00 13.51
CA LEU A 11 -3.20 -13.30 14.63
C LEU A 11 -3.64 -11.88 14.24
N LYS A 12 -2.79 -11.15 13.51
CA LYS A 12 -3.12 -9.81 12.99
C LYS A 12 -4.30 -9.83 12.03
N ILE A 13 -4.43 -10.84 11.18
CA ILE A 13 -5.58 -11.00 10.28
C ILE A 13 -6.84 -11.28 11.09
N ARG A 14 -6.78 -12.23 12.03
CA ARG A 14 -7.91 -12.58 12.90
C ARG A 14 -8.39 -11.38 13.73
N PHE A 15 -7.46 -10.58 14.27
CA PHE A 15 -7.77 -9.39 15.07
C PHE A 15 -8.62 -8.37 14.31
N ARG A 16 -8.39 -8.19 13.00
CA ARG A 16 -9.12 -7.19 12.19
C ARG A 16 -10.61 -7.46 12.04
N THR A 17 -11.03 -8.72 12.19
CA THR A 17 -12.41 -9.15 12.00
C THR A 17 -12.99 -9.84 13.24
N ALA A 18 -12.29 -9.78 14.38
CA ALA A 18 -12.62 -10.52 15.59
C ALA A 18 -13.87 -9.98 16.30
N SER A 19 -14.68 -10.90 16.83
CA SER A 19 -15.69 -10.59 17.85
C SER A 19 -15.03 -10.40 19.22
N LYS A 20 -15.77 -9.89 20.22
CA LYS A 20 -15.24 -9.70 21.59
C LYS A 20 -14.71 -10.99 22.21
N GLU A 21 -15.33 -12.14 21.92
CA GLU A 21 -14.89 -13.43 22.43
C GLU A 21 -13.60 -13.91 21.76
N GLU A 22 -13.46 -13.63 20.47
CA GLU A 22 -12.29 -14.01 19.70
C GLU A 22 -11.05 -13.15 20.03
N LEU A 23 -11.27 -11.90 20.47
CA LEU A 23 -10.20 -11.04 20.99
C LEU A 23 -9.53 -11.66 22.23
N GLY A 24 -10.31 -12.23 23.15
CA GLY A 24 -9.75 -12.88 24.35
C GLY A 24 -8.88 -14.09 24.01
N LYS A 25 -9.21 -14.84 22.94
CA LYS A 25 -8.39 -15.97 22.47
C LYS A 25 -7.11 -15.49 21.79
N ILE A 26 -7.18 -14.39 21.03
CA ILE A 26 -6.02 -13.76 20.39
C ILE A 26 -5.04 -13.25 21.45
N ASP A 27 -5.53 -12.62 22.52
CA ASP A 27 -4.69 -12.10 23.60
C ASP A 27 -3.92 -13.22 24.31
N ILE A 28 -4.58 -14.33 24.62
CA ILE A 28 -3.94 -15.50 25.24
C ILE A 28 -2.86 -16.10 24.31
N GLU A 29 -3.13 -16.19 23.01
CA GLU A 29 -2.17 -16.71 22.03
C GLU A 29 -0.98 -15.77 21.84
N MET A 30 -1.19 -14.45 21.91
CA MET A 30 -0.11 -13.46 21.90
C MET A 30 0.75 -13.53 23.15
N GLU A 31 0.16 -13.64 24.34
CA GLU A 31 0.89 -13.79 25.60
C GLU A 31 1.75 -15.05 25.60
N HIS A 32 1.21 -16.17 25.12
CA HIS A 32 1.96 -17.42 24.99
C HIS A 32 3.19 -17.24 24.08
N LEU A 33 3.02 -16.62 22.91
CA LEU A 33 4.13 -16.39 21.98
C LEU A 33 5.18 -15.42 22.54
N ALA A 34 4.74 -14.41 23.32
CA ALA A 34 5.63 -13.47 23.99
C ALA A 34 6.49 -14.13 25.06
N VAL A 35 5.95 -15.13 25.78
CA VAL A 35 6.68 -15.90 26.79
C VAL A 35 7.58 -16.97 26.15
N GLU A 36 7.11 -17.64 25.09
CA GLU A 36 7.84 -18.72 24.40
C GLU A 36 9.15 -18.23 23.78
N ASN A 37 9.15 -17.06 23.13
CA ASN A 37 10.36 -16.46 22.56
C ASN A 37 10.23 -14.92 22.48
N PRO A 38 10.60 -14.21 23.56
CA PRO A 38 10.41 -12.76 23.66
C PRO A 38 11.11 -11.97 22.56
N GLU A 39 12.32 -12.40 22.16
CA GLU A 39 13.12 -11.70 21.16
C GLU A 39 12.53 -11.84 19.76
N ALA A 40 12.18 -13.08 19.36
CA ALA A 40 11.53 -13.32 18.07
C ALA A 40 10.13 -12.69 18.00
N PHE A 41 9.38 -12.72 19.10
CA PHE A 41 8.08 -12.08 19.20
C PHE A 41 8.18 -10.56 19.05
N SER A 42 9.09 -9.91 19.79
CA SER A 42 9.31 -8.46 19.72
C SER A 42 9.72 -8.02 18.32
N LYS A 43 10.65 -8.74 17.68
CA LYS A 43 11.08 -8.48 16.30
C LYS A 43 9.91 -8.59 15.32
N ALA A 44 9.12 -9.66 15.42
CA ALA A 44 7.99 -9.90 14.53
C ALA A 44 6.84 -8.90 14.75
N MET A 45 6.60 -8.45 15.99
CA MET A 45 5.64 -7.38 16.30
C MET A 45 6.09 -6.03 15.75
N LEU A 46 7.36 -5.68 15.88
CA LEU A 46 7.93 -4.46 15.29
C LEU A 46 7.76 -4.46 13.76
N GLU A 47 8.04 -5.59 13.13
CA GLU A 47 7.89 -5.76 11.68
C GLU A 47 6.41 -5.70 11.25
N ALA A 48 5.51 -6.35 11.99
CA ALA A 48 4.07 -6.30 11.75
C ALA A 48 3.51 -4.87 11.90
N ALA A 49 4.02 -4.09 12.84
CA ALA A 49 3.67 -2.68 13.02
C ALA A 49 4.17 -1.81 11.86
N ARG A 50 5.45 -1.95 11.47
CA ARG A 50 6.03 -1.27 10.29
C ARG A 50 5.22 -1.57 9.03
N GLN A 51 4.89 -2.84 8.79
CA GLN A 51 4.10 -3.25 7.64
C GLN A 51 2.68 -2.67 7.67
N THR A 52 2.10 -2.46 8.86
CA THR A 52 0.78 -1.81 9.00
C THR A 52 0.84 -0.34 8.63
N VAL A 53 1.88 0.38 9.04
CA VAL A 53 2.09 1.79 8.69
C VAL A 53 2.25 1.94 7.18
N ILE A 54 3.14 1.16 6.56
CA ILE A 54 3.37 1.17 5.11
C ILE A 54 2.07 0.89 4.34
N ASN A 55 1.34 -0.17 4.72
CA ASN A 55 0.09 -0.53 4.04
C ASN A 55 -0.98 0.58 4.21
N THR A 56 -0.99 1.31 5.33
CA THR A 56 -1.94 2.41 5.55
C THR A 56 -1.62 3.61 4.66
N GLU A 57 -0.34 3.94 4.48
CA GLU A 57 0.09 5.03 3.59
C GLU A 57 -0.14 4.69 2.11
N GLU A 58 0.09 3.45 1.71
CA GLU A 58 -0.19 2.98 0.35
C GLU A 58 -1.68 2.95 0.02
N LEU A 59 -2.52 2.46 0.94
CA LEU A 59 -3.98 2.52 0.81
C LEU A 59 -4.43 3.97 0.59
N ARG A 60 -3.85 4.93 1.32
CA ARG A 60 -4.13 6.36 1.13
C ARG A 60 -3.71 6.87 -0.26
N ILE A 61 -2.65 6.36 -0.86
CA ILE A 61 -2.23 6.78 -2.21
C ILE A 61 -3.23 6.27 -3.25
N LYS A 62 -3.60 4.99 -3.18
CA LYS A 62 -4.61 4.42 -4.07
C LYS A 62 -5.92 5.18 -3.97
N GLU A 63 -6.45 5.40 -2.77
CA GLU A 63 -7.70 6.15 -2.54
C GLU A 63 -7.65 7.59 -3.09
N LYS A 64 -6.51 8.26 -2.96
CA LYS A 64 -6.31 9.61 -3.51
C LYS A 64 -6.27 9.60 -5.03
N LEU A 65 -5.59 8.61 -5.62
CA LEU A 65 -5.48 8.47 -7.06
C LEU A 65 -6.81 8.05 -7.68
N ASP A 66 -7.52 7.09 -7.11
CA ASP A 66 -8.82 6.59 -7.62
C ASP A 66 -9.83 7.73 -7.86
N LYS A 67 -9.77 8.80 -7.07
CA LYS A 67 -10.62 10.00 -7.25
C LYS A 67 -10.28 10.82 -8.50
N ILE A 68 -9.02 10.80 -8.95
CA ILE A 68 -8.53 11.60 -10.09
C ILE A 68 -8.35 10.78 -11.37
N LEU A 69 -8.23 9.46 -11.30
CA LEU A 69 -8.02 8.60 -12.47
C LEU A 69 -9.14 8.68 -13.52
N PRO A 70 -10.42 8.95 -13.17
CA PRO A 70 -11.46 9.21 -14.18
C PRO A 70 -11.22 10.48 -15.01
N ILE A 71 -10.46 11.43 -14.47
CA ILE A 71 -10.20 12.75 -15.08
C ILE A 71 -8.85 12.72 -15.83
N VAL A 72 -7.89 11.94 -15.32
CA VAL A 72 -6.52 11.90 -15.83
C VAL A 72 -6.30 10.67 -16.71
N SER A 73 -5.78 10.87 -17.92
CA SER A 73 -5.37 9.77 -18.78
C SER A 73 -4.17 9.03 -18.19
N VAL A 74 -4.43 7.86 -17.59
CA VAL A 74 -3.39 6.94 -17.08
C VAL A 74 -2.40 6.56 -18.17
N SER A 75 -2.87 6.41 -19.40
CA SER A 75 -2.01 6.11 -20.55
C SER A 75 -1.01 7.21 -20.85
N TYR A 76 -1.44 8.47 -20.76
CA TYR A 76 -0.54 9.61 -20.88
C TYR A 76 0.44 9.64 -19.69
N LEU A 77 -0.06 9.50 -18.47
CA LEU A 77 0.74 9.55 -17.26
C LEU A 77 1.85 8.49 -17.27
N ALA A 78 1.51 7.23 -17.54
CA ALA A 78 2.47 6.12 -17.57
C ALA A 78 3.52 6.29 -18.68
N LYS A 79 3.12 6.72 -19.88
CA LYS A 79 4.05 6.89 -21.01
C LYS A 79 4.96 8.10 -20.82
N THR A 80 4.40 9.25 -20.46
CA THR A 80 5.11 10.53 -20.42
C THR A 80 6.03 10.67 -19.21
N TYR A 81 5.62 10.19 -18.03
CA TYR A 81 6.38 10.42 -16.80
C TYR A 81 7.17 9.19 -16.34
N PHE A 82 6.79 7.98 -16.76
CA PHE A 82 7.48 6.75 -16.37
C PHE A 82 8.16 6.03 -17.54
N GLY A 83 7.80 6.33 -18.78
CA GLY A 83 8.24 5.54 -19.94
C GLY A 83 7.72 4.10 -19.88
N LYS A 84 6.53 3.89 -19.28
CA LYS A 84 5.95 2.57 -19.03
C LYS A 84 4.56 2.45 -19.65
N THR A 85 4.04 1.23 -19.63
CA THR A 85 2.70 0.92 -20.13
C THR A 85 1.63 1.31 -19.09
N PRO A 86 0.38 1.55 -19.51
CA PRO A 86 -0.73 1.74 -18.57
C PRO A 86 -0.91 0.53 -17.64
N GLN A 87 -0.71 -0.69 -18.17
CA GLN A 87 -0.74 -1.93 -17.41
C GLN A 87 0.25 -1.93 -16.25
N TRP A 88 1.49 -1.47 -16.48
CA TRP A 88 2.52 -1.35 -15.43
C TRP A 88 2.09 -0.44 -14.29
N PHE A 89 1.37 0.65 -14.61
CA PHE A 89 0.86 1.59 -13.62
C PHE A 89 -0.25 0.95 -12.79
N TYR A 90 -1.22 0.30 -13.44
CA TYR A 90 -2.31 -0.38 -12.74
C TYR A 90 -1.85 -1.57 -11.90
N GLN A 91 -0.79 -2.28 -12.31
CA GLN A 91 -0.19 -3.33 -11.49
C GLN A 91 0.29 -2.78 -10.14
N ARG A 92 0.94 -1.60 -10.13
CA ARG A 92 1.42 -0.94 -8.91
C ARG A 92 0.29 -0.33 -8.09
N LEU A 93 -0.66 0.31 -8.76
CA LEU A 93 -1.82 0.91 -8.11
C LEU A 93 -2.67 -0.12 -7.36
N ASN A 94 -2.82 -1.31 -7.94
CA ASN A 94 -3.66 -2.37 -7.38
C ASN A 94 -2.89 -3.35 -6.47
N GLY A 95 -1.56 -3.25 -6.38
CA GLY A 95 -0.77 -4.23 -5.64
C GLY A 95 -0.73 -5.61 -6.29
N ASN A 96 -0.86 -5.69 -7.62
CA ASN A 96 -0.89 -6.97 -8.33
C ASN A 96 0.44 -7.72 -8.15
N ILE A 97 0.38 -9.04 -8.07
CA ILE A 97 1.56 -9.90 -8.03
C ILE A 97 2.24 -9.93 -9.41
N VAL A 98 3.52 -9.57 -9.46
CA VAL A 98 4.37 -9.63 -10.65
C VAL A 98 5.67 -10.34 -10.27
N ASN A 99 6.00 -11.45 -10.94
CA ASN A 99 7.19 -12.27 -10.64
C ASN A 99 7.26 -12.72 -9.16
N GLY A 100 6.12 -13.09 -8.58
CA GLY A 100 6.04 -13.58 -7.19
C GLY A 100 6.14 -12.49 -6.11
N LYS A 101 6.18 -11.21 -6.49
CA LYS A 101 6.21 -10.07 -5.55
C LYS A 101 5.09 -9.09 -5.87
N GLU A 102 4.52 -8.47 -4.85
CA GLU A 102 3.58 -7.38 -5.04
C GLU A 102 4.25 -6.20 -5.75
N ALA A 103 3.66 -5.74 -6.84
CA ALA A 103 4.07 -4.52 -7.49
C ALA A 103 3.56 -3.33 -6.68
N ARG A 104 4.47 -2.45 -6.25
CA ARG A 104 4.16 -1.25 -5.49
C ARG A 104 4.91 -0.06 -6.07
N PHE A 105 4.38 1.15 -5.86
CA PHE A 105 5.13 2.36 -6.16
C PHE A 105 6.22 2.56 -5.09
N THR A 106 7.43 2.86 -5.53
CA THR A 106 8.51 3.33 -4.66
C THR A 106 8.27 4.79 -4.27
N ASP A 107 8.93 5.27 -3.20
CA ASP A 107 8.88 6.68 -2.78
C ASP A 107 9.25 7.65 -3.90
N GLN A 108 10.21 7.28 -4.73
CA GLN A 108 10.61 8.09 -5.89
C GLN A 108 9.52 8.10 -6.95
N GLU A 109 8.89 6.96 -7.23
CA GLU A 109 7.76 6.90 -8.16
C GLU A 109 6.57 7.72 -7.64
N ILE A 110 6.29 7.71 -6.33
CA ILE A 110 5.25 8.55 -5.72
C ILE A 110 5.53 10.04 -5.93
N LYS A 111 6.80 10.47 -5.78
CA LYS A 111 7.20 11.86 -6.09
C LYS A 111 7.00 12.19 -7.57
N VAL A 112 7.28 11.25 -8.47
CA VAL A 112 7.01 11.42 -9.91
C VAL A 112 5.51 11.55 -10.18
N ILE A 113 4.66 10.76 -9.52
CA ILE A 113 3.19 10.90 -9.63
C ILE A 113 2.76 12.31 -9.19
N SER A 114 3.23 12.79 -8.05
CA SER A 114 2.90 14.14 -7.56
C SER A 114 3.30 15.23 -8.56
N LYS A 115 4.52 15.14 -9.11
CA LYS A 115 4.99 16.06 -10.15
C LYS A 115 4.14 15.99 -11.42
N ALA A 116 3.77 14.79 -11.85
CA ALA A 116 2.95 14.57 -13.04
C ALA A 116 1.57 15.22 -12.90
N LEU A 117 0.92 15.05 -11.76
CA LEU A 117 -0.40 15.63 -11.51
C LEU A 117 -0.36 17.17 -11.49
N ASN A 118 0.66 17.78 -10.89
CA ASN A 118 0.84 19.23 -10.91
C ASN A 118 1.03 19.75 -12.34
N ASP A 119 1.90 19.11 -13.14
CA ASP A 119 2.14 19.50 -14.53
C ASP A 119 0.89 19.34 -15.41
N ILE A 120 0.09 18.30 -15.17
CA ILE A 120 -1.20 18.12 -15.85
C ILE A 120 -2.17 19.26 -15.47
N GLY A 121 -2.24 19.62 -14.19
CA GLY A 121 -3.03 20.75 -13.71
C GLY A 121 -2.63 22.07 -14.39
N ASP A 122 -1.34 22.37 -14.46
CA ASP A 122 -0.81 23.57 -15.12
C ASP A 122 -1.15 23.58 -16.62
N LYS A 123 -1.06 22.43 -17.29
CA LYS A 123 -1.43 22.30 -18.72
C LYS A 123 -2.92 22.57 -18.94
N LEU A 124 -3.79 22.05 -18.08
CA LEU A 124 -5.24 22.31 -18.15
C LEU A 124 -5.55 23.79 -17.99
N ILE A 125 -4.93 24.46 -17.01
CA ILE A 125 -5.09 25.91 -16.78
C ILE A 125 -4.63 26.71 -17.99
N LYS A 126 -3.43 26.42 -18.51
CA LYS A 126 -2.88 27.10 -19.69
C LYS A 126 -3.77 26.91 -20.92
N SER A 127 -4.24 25.68 -21.17
CA SER A 127 -5.16 25.41 -22.28
C SER A 127 -6.46 26.19 -22.13
N SER A 128 -7.02 26.31 -20.92
CA SER A 128 -8.21 27.12 -20.67
C SER A 128 -8.01 28.61 -20.99
N GLN A 129 -6.80 29.14 -20.77
CA GLN A 129 -6.47 30.54 -21.05
C GLN A 129 -6.23 30.81 -22.54
N LEU A 130 -5.84 29.79 -23.31
CA LEU A 130 -5.60 29.93 -24.75
C LEU A 130 -6.89 29.91 -25.59
N ILE A 131 -7.97 29.35 -25.04
CA ILE A 131 -9.25 29.19 -25.73
C ILE A 131 -10.32 30.20 -25.27
N ALA A 132 -10.06 30.96 -24.21
CA ALA A 132 -10.92 32.02 -23.68
C ALA A 132 -10.47 33.38 -24.23
#